data_AF-A0A674MRP6-F1
#
_entry.id   AF-A0A674MRP6-F1
#
_cell.length_a   1.000
_cell.length_b   1.000
_cell.length_c   1.000
_cell.angle_alpha   90.00
_cell.angle_beta   90.00
_cell.angle_gamma   90.00
#
_symmetry.space_group_name_H-M   'P 1'
#
loop_
_entity.id
_entity.type
_entity.pdbx_description
1 polymer ?
#
loop_
_entity_poly.entity_id
_entity_poly.type
_entity_poly.pdbx_seq_one_letter_code
_entity_poly.pdbx_strand_id
1 'polypeptide(L)'
;MRSLAVSPFLSSSSTCSSVPESCPDYQRVTISGDYCAGITVDDYEQAAKGLFKALLIREKYSKLAYHKFCRTTAQFLRSAENIRWTEDDEVQPDVCQCPAEGEDPYSMDNIPENLNYPLKMKDGIVYVYDNAEALSENRPHDLPYPDLETFAIDLSHVLAMIADGPAKTYCHRRLNFLSSKFHLHEMLNEMAELKELKSVPHRDFYNVRKVRNRNFLCFSDIFKSKKLVTNFAKMLENIFLPLFEATVDPQNHKELHVFLKYVSGFDSVDDESKHSDHMFSYRSPKPDQWTTDDNPPYSYYLFHMYANIMVLNNLRKERGLNTFQFRPHCGEAGSITHLVSAFLTSDNISHGLNLKKSPVLQYLYYLAQVPIAMSPLSNNSLFLEYSKNPLREFLHKGLCVSLSTDDPMLFHYTKEPLMEEYAIAAQLWKLSTCDVCEIARNSVLQSGLSHQEKKHFLGANYLKDGPEGNDIRRTNVAQIRMAYRHETLCNELSFIVDAVKSETVNE
;
A
#
# COMPACT_ATOMS: atom_id res chain seq x y z
N MET A 1 9.90 13.52 -59.68
CA MET A 1 8.95 12.43 -59.35
C MET A 1 9.54 11.64 -58.19
N ARG A 2 8.71 11.37 -57.19
CA ARG A 2 9.06 10.97 -55.81
C ARG A 2 9.85 9.65 -55.76
N SER A 3 10.93 9.61 -54.97
CA SER A 3 11.51 8.36 -54.49
C SER A 3 10.65 7.81 -53.36
N LEU A 4 10.38 6.51 -53.42
CA LEU A 4 9.64 5.75 -52.43
C LEU A 4 10.58 5.50 -51.22
N ALA A 5 10.29 6.17 -50.11
CA ALA A 5 10.85 5.80 -48.81
C ALA A 5 9.99 4.65 -48.25
N VAL A 6 10.60 3.47 -48.12
CA VAL A 6 10.03 2.31 -47.44
C VAL A 6 10.14 2.57 -45.93
N SER A 7 9.00 2.77 -45.28
CA SER A 7 8.89 2.79 -43.82
C SER A 7 9.14 1.37 -43.28
N PRO A 8 9.87 1.17 -42.17
CA PRO A 8 9.99 -0.15 -41.57
C PRO A 8 8.64 -0.51 -40.94
N PHE A 9 7.98 -1.52 -41.47
CA PHE A 9 6.92 -2.23 -40.78
C PHE A 9 7.54 -2.91 -39.54
N LEU A 10 7.28 -2.37 -38.35
CA LEU A 10 7.41 -3.12 -37.12
C LEU A 10 6.37 -4.25 -37.15
N SER A 11 6.86 -5.48 -37.17
CA SER A 11 6.05 -6.69 -37.14
C SER A 11 5.16 -6.71 -35.91
N SER A 12 3.86 -6.92 -36.13
CA SER A 12 2.86 -7.23 -35.09
C SER A 12 3.08 -8.64 -34.53
N SER A 13 4.20 -8.86 -33.84
CA SER A 13 4.53 -10.11 -33.18
C SER A 13 5.11 -9.87 -31.79
N SER A 14 4.31 -9.24 -30.94
CA SER A 14 4.37 -9.44 -29.49
C SER A 14 2.95 -9.60 -28.94
N THR A 15 2.16 -10.46 -29.57
CA THR A 15 1.07 -11.10 -28.83
C THR A 15 1.72 -11.87 -27.70
N CYS A 16 1.53 -11.38 -26.46
CA CYS A 16 1.69 -12.16 -25.25
C CYS A 16 0.95 -13.49 -25.48
N SER A 17 1.71 -14.51 -25.85
CA SER A 17 1.21 -15.81 -26.26
C SER A 17 1.22 -16.70 -25.03
N SER A 18 0.23 -16.46 -24.18
CA SER A 18 -0.44 -17.42 -23.32
C SER A 18 -1.49 -16.67 -22.53
N VAL A 19 -2.63 -16.37 -23.17
CA VAL A 19 -3.86 -16.14 -22.38
C VAL A 19 -4.09 -17.45 -21.63
N PRO A 20 -4.08 -17.49 -20.29
CA PRO A 20 -4.33 -18.72 -19.55
C PRO A 20 -5.69 -19.29 -19.98
N GLU A 21 -5.82 -20.61 -20.09
CA GLU A 21 -7.08 -21.32 -20.44
C GLU A 21 -8.26 -20.95 -19.52
N SER A 22 -8.03 -20.22 -18.43
CA SER A 22 -9.03 -19.74 -17.48
C SER A 22 -9.51 -18.29 -17.69
N CYS A 23 -9.08 -17.58 -18.74
CA CYS A 23 -9.51 -16.21 -18.96
C CYS A 23 -10.93 -16.17 -19.56
N PRO A 24 -11.89 -15.45 -18.96
CA PRO A 24 -13.25 -15.37 -19.49
C PRO A 24 -13.30 -14.64 -20.83
N ASP A 25 -14.24 -15.03 -21.68
CA ASP A 25 -14.53 -14.34 -22.94
C ASP A 25 -15.35 -13.07 -22.68
N TYR A 26 -14.80 -11.91 -23.04
CA TYR A 26 -15.48 -10.62 -22.99
C TYR A 26 -14.97 -9.67 -24.08
N GLN A 27 -15.69 -8.58 -24.30
CA GLN A 27 -15.33 -7.59 -25.33
C GLN A 27 -14.19 -6.71 -24.84
N ARG A 28 -13.03 -6.83 -25.49
CA ARG A 28 -11.82 -6.07 -25.15
C ARG A 28 -11.76 -4.76 -25.94
N VAL A 29 -11.38 -3.69 -25.25
CA VAL A 29 -11.10 -2.39 -25.85
C VAL A 29 -9.59 -2.17 -25.85
N THR A 30 -9.02 -1.95 -27.03
CA THR A 30 -7.60 -1.63 -27.19
C THR A 30 -7.46 -0.24 -27.80
N ILE A 31 -6.66 0.61 -27.16
CA ILE A 31 -6.27 1.93 -27.68
C ILE A 31 -4.88 1.76 -28.29
N SER A 32 -4.78 1.72 -29.62
CA SER A 32 -3.52 1.53 -30.33
C SER A 32 -2.83 2.87 -30.64
N GLY A 33 -1.50 2.92 -30.49
CA GLY A 33 -0.66 3.97 -31.08
C GLY A 33 -0.37 5.21 -30.23
N ASP A 34 -0.90 5.32 -29.00
CA ASP A 34 -0.64 6.47 -28.11
C ASP A 34 0.08 6.05 -26.81
N TYR A 35 1.20 5.33 -26.96
CA TYR A 35 2.04 4.94 -25.81
C TYR A 35 2.70 6.16 -25.17
N CYS A 36 3.10 7.17 -25.95
CA CYS A 36 3.63 8.43 -25.42
C CYS A 36 2.56 9.31 -24.74
N ALA A 37 1.27 8.96 -24.79
CA ALA A 37 0.17 9.78 -24.27
C ALA A 37 0.30 11.26 -24.69
N GLY A 38 0.65 11.49 -25.95
CA GLY A 38 0.91 12.80 -26.58
C GLY A 38 1.95 13.72 -25.91
N ILE A 39 2.97 13.19 -25.23
CA ILE A 39 4.26 13.88 -25.02
C ILE A 39 5.30 13.40 -26.06
N THR A 40 6.50 13.98 -26.07
CA THR A 40 7.57 13.53 -26.98
C THR A 40 8.11 12.15 -26.57
N VAL A 41 8.79 11.44 -27.48
CA VAL A 41 9.39 10.13 -27.17
C VAL A 41 10.46 10.26 -26.08
N ASP A 42 11.34 11.26 -26.19
CA ASP A 42 12.41 11.51 -25.22
C ASP A 42 11.85 11.81 -23.82
N ASP A 43 10.81 12.66 -23.74
CA ASP A 43 10.13 12.97 -22.48
C ASP A 43 9.47 11.72 -21.88
N TYR A 44 8.90 10.86 -22.74
CA TYR A 44 8.26 9.63 -22.34
C TYR A 44 9.27 8.64 -21.75
N GLU A 45 10.41 8.45 -22.40
CA GLU A 45 11.48 7.58 -21.91
C GLU A 45 12.02 8.07 -20.56
N GLN A 46 12.22 9.39 -20.39
CA GLN A 46 12.62 9.97 -19.11
C GLN A 46 11.58 9.75 -18.01
N ALA A 47 10.30 10.01 -18.31
CA ALA A 47 9.21 9.79 -17.37
C ALA A 47 9.08 8.30 -16.98
N ALA A 48 9.18 7.39 -17.96
CA ALA A 48 9.11 5.95 -17.74
C ALA A 48 10.25 5.46 -16.84
N LYS A 49 11.49 5.92 -17.04
CA LYS A 49 12.63 5.60 -16.16
C LYS A 49 12.43 6.11 -14.74
N GLY A 50 11.91 7.34 -14.59
CA GLY A 50 11.58 7.88 -13.27
C GLY A 50 10.54 7.03 -12.54
N LEU A 51 9.47 6.63 -13.24
CA LEU A 51 8.43 5.76 -12.70
C LEU A 51 8.99 4.38 -12.34
N PHE A 52 9.78 3.78 -13.22
CA PHE A 52 10.45 2.50 -13.00
C PHE A 52 11.33 2.52 -11.75
N LYS A 53 12.17 3.55 -11.61
CA LYS A 53 13.04 3.72 -10.44
C LYS A 53 12.23 3.94 -9.15
N ALA A 54 11.15 4.72 -9.19
CA ALA A 54 10.27 4.89 -8.04
C ALA A 54 9.59 3.58 -7.60
N LEU A 55 9.21 2.73 -8.55
CA LEU A 55 8.65 1.40 -8.26
C LEU A 55 9.69 0.47 -7.64
N LEU A 56 10.94 0.47 -8.12
CA LEU A 56 12.05 -0.30 -7.51
C LEU A 56 12.35 0.16 -6.07
N ILE A 57 12.37 1.47 -5.82
CA ILE A 57 12.53 2.01 -4.47
C ILE A 57 11.39 1.49 -3.58
N ARG A 58 10.13 1.59 -4.03
CA ARG A 58 9.01 1.06 -3.23
C ARG A 58 9.12 -0.45 -2.99
N GLU A 59 9.50 -1.24 -3.99
CA GLU A 59 9.70 -2.69 -3.83
C GLU A 59 10.76 -2.97 -2.76
N LYS A 60 11.89 -2.25 -2.78
CA LYS A 60 12.95 -2.36 -1.76
C LYS A 60 12.42 -2.11 -0.35
N TYR A 61 11.69 -1.03 -0.13
CA TYR A 61 11.15 -0.72 1.20
C TYR A 61 10.06 -1.73 1.61
N SER A 62 9.22 -2.14 0.67
CA SER A 62 8.17 -3.13 0.96
C SER A 62 8.77 -4.48 1.39
N LYS A 63 9.83 -4.92 0.70
CA LYS A 63 10.55 -6.17 1.04
C LYS A 63 11.21 -6.11 2.40
N LEU A 64 11.85 -4.99 2.74
CA LEU A 64 12.44 -4.82 4.05
C LEU A 64 11.34 -4.97 5.12
N ALA A 65 10.21 -4.25 5.01
CA ALA A 65 9.20 -4.23 6.06
C ALA A 65 8.24 -5.42 6.10
N TYR A 66 8.46 -6.45 5.28
CA TYR A 66 7.52 -7.55 5.06
C TYR A 66 6.12 -7.08 4.62
N HIS A 67 6.07 -5.95 3.92
CA HIS A 67 4.84 -5.42 3.33
C HIS A 67 4.53 -6.08 1.99
N LYS A 68 3.25 -6.14 1.64
CA LYS A 68 2.83 -6.72 0.36
C LYS A 68 3.20 -5.78 -0.79
N PHE A 69 3.84 -6.34 -1.81
CA PHE A 69 4.05 -5.68 -3.11
C PHE A 69 3.32 -6.46 -4.21
N CYS A 70 2.78 -5.76 -5.21
CA CYS A 70 2.04 -6.38 -6.31
C CYS A 70 2.93 -7.36 -7.09
N ARG A 71 2.51 -8.63 -7.18
CA ARG A 71 3.29 -9.70 -7.83
C ARG A 71 3.49 -9.40 -9.32
N THR A 72 2.43 -8.99 -10.00
CA THR A 72 2.47 -8.59 -11.42
C THR A 72 3.50 -7.47 -11.62
N THR A 73 3.45 -6.42 -10.81
CA THR A 73 4.39 -5.31 -10.90
C THR A 73 5.83 -5.78 -10.68
N ALA A 74 6.09 -6.61 -9.65
CA ALA A 74 7.42 -7.18 -9.40
C ALA A 74 7.93 -8.00 -10.58
N GLN A 75 7.08 -8.83 -11.19
CA GLN A 75 7.45 -9.64 -12.36
C GLN A 75 7.89 -8.75 -13.53
N PHE A 76 7.17 -7.67 -13.82
CA PHE A 76 7.55 -6.72 -14.86
C PHE A 76 8.86 -5.99 -14.53
N LEU A 77 9.06 -5.56 -13.27
CA LEU A 77 10.31 -4.93 -12.84
C LEU A 77 11.52 -5.87 -13.03
N ARG A 78 11.41 -7.14 -12.61
CA ARG A 78 12.47 -8.14 -12.79
C ARG A 78 12.71 -8.46 -14.26
N SER A 79 11.65 -8.53 -15.06
CA SER A 79 11.78 -8.75 -16.50
C SER A 79 12.55 -7.63 -17.21
N ALA A 80 12.46 -6.39 -16.71
CA ALA A 80 13.22 -5.25 -17.21
C ALA A 80 14.71 -5.37 -16.88
N GLU A 81 15.03 -5.89 -15.69
CA GLU A 81 16.41 -6.18 -15.25
C GLU A 81 16.98 -7.48 -15.85
N ASN A 82 16.23 -8.18 -16.72
CA ASN A 82 16.56 -9.51 -17.25
C ASN A 82 16.74 -10.59 -16.16
N ILE A 83 16.06 -10.42 -15.02
CA ILE A 83 16.04 -11.37 -13.91
C ILE A 83 14.72 -12.15 -13.93
N ARG A 84 14.77 -13.46 -13.66
CA ARG A 84 13.57 -14.28 -13.51
C ARG A 84 12.99 -14.07 -12.11
N TRP A 85 11.73 -13.65 -12.04
CA TRP A 85 10.99 -13.59 -10.79
C TRP A 85 10.70 -15.00 -10.24
N THR A 86 10.86 -15.19 -8.95
CA THR A 86 10.58 -16.43 -8.21
C THR A 86 9.60 -16.17 -7.07
N GLU A 87 8.89 -17.21 -6.61
CA GLU A 87 7.96 -17.05 -5.48
C GLU A 87 8.68 -16.70 -4.17
N ASP A 88 9.96 -17.07 -4.05
CA ASP A 88 10.82 -16.71 -2.91
C ASP A 88 11.12 -15.20 -2.84
N ASP A 89 10.94 -14.47 -3.94
CA ASP A 89 11.06 -13.01 -3.97
C ASP A 89 9.86 -12.31 -3.31
N GLU A 90 8.76 -13.03 -3.09
CA GLU A 90 7.54 -12.49 -2.49
C GLU A 90 7.62 -12.55 -0.97
N VAL A 91 7.54 -11.37 -0.36
CA VAL A 91 7.50 -11.23 1.08
C VAL A 91 6.05 -11.06 1.54
N GLN A 92 5.67 -11.79 2.59
CA GLN A 92 4.36 -11.69 3.22
C GLN A 92 4.51 -11.38 4.71
N PRO A 93 3.61 -10.57 5.29
CA PRO A 93 3.60 -10.33 6.73
C PRO A 93 3.23 -11.62 7.45
N ASP A 94 3.99 -11.96 8.49
CA ASP A 94 3.60 -13.04 9.40
C ASP A 94 2.50 -12.54 10.30
N VAL A 95 1.29 -13.06 10.11
CA VAL A 95 0.16 -12.80 10.98
C VAL A 95 -0.03 -14.00 11.89
N CYS A 96 -0.36 -13.77 13.17
CA CYS A 96 -0.66 -14.86 14.08
C CYS A 96 -1.81 -15.71 13.50
N GLN A 97 -1.65 -17.03 13.53
CA GLN A 97 -2.68 -17.94 13.06
C GLN A 97 -3.86 -17.93 14.01
N CYS A 98 -5.07 -18.15 13.48
CA CYS A 98 -6.23 -18.33 14.34
C CYS A 98 -6.04 -19.58 15.21
N PRO A 99 -6.35 -19.51 16.51
CA PRO A 99 -6.38 -20.69 17.38
C PRO A 99 -7.30 -21.77 16.82
N ALA A 100 -6.94 -23.04 17.05
CA ALA A 100 -7.79 -24.16 16.65
C ALA A 100 -9.07 -24.23 17.51
N GLU A 101 -10.07 -24.99 17.05
CA GLU A 101 -11.30 -25.20 17.83
C GLU A 101 -10.98 -25.80 19.20
N GLY A 102 -11.29 -25.06 20.27
CA GLY A 102 -11.08 -25.48 21.65
C GLY A 102 -9.76 -24.99 22.29
N GLU A 103 -8.88 -24.32 21.53
CA GLU A 103 -7.70 -23.65 22.09
C GLU A 103 -8.07 -22.30 22.69
N ASP A 104 -7.43 -21.93 23.81
CA ASP A 104 -7.62 -20.61 24.41
C ASP A 104 -6.80 -19.56 23.63
N PRO A 105 -7.45 -18.59 22.94
CA PRO A 105 -6.77 -17.50 22.24
C PRO A 105 -5.83 -16.69 23.14
N TYR A 106 -6.12 -16.61 24.44
CA TYR A 106 -5.37 -15.82 25.40
C TYR A 106 -4.47 -16.68 26.29
N SER A 107 -4.22 -17.93 25.91
CA SER A 107 -3.32 -18.81 26.64
C SER A 107 -1.94 -18.16 26.79
N MET A 108 -1.47 -18.17 28.04
CA MET A 108 -0.12 -17.76 28.43
C MET A 108 0.84 -18.96 28.50
N ASP A 109 0.42 -20.09 27.96
CA ASP A 109 1.25 -21.29 27.85
C ASP A 109 2.15 -21.18 26.61
N ASN A 110 3.31 -21.83 26.65
CA ASN A 110 4.30 -21.83 25.55
C ASN A 110 4.85 -20.43 25.17
N ILE A 111 4.97 -19.54 26.15
CA ILE A 111 5.63 -18.23 25.96
C ILE A 111 7.13 -18.45 25.70
N PRO A 112 7.70 -17.86 24.62
CA PRO A 112 9.12 -18.03 24.29
C PRO A 112 10.06 -17.56 25.41
N GLU A 113 11.24 -18.19 25.50
CA GLU A 113 12.25 -17.85 26.51
C GLU A 113 12.89 -16.47 26.28
N ASN A 114 13.53 -15.94 27.33
CA ASN A 114 14.26 -14.69 27.26
C ASN A 114 15.58 -14.86 26.47
N LEU A 115 15.82 -14.01 25.46
CA LEU A 115 17.08 -13.99 24.71
C LEU A 115 18.24 -13.32 25.47
N ASN A 116 17.94 -12.56 26.53
CA ASN A 116 18.88 -11.74 27.31
C ASN A 116 19.62 -10.68 26.49
N TYR A 117 19.01 -10.23 25.39
CA TYR A 117 19.59 -9.22 24.51
C TYR A 117 19.44 -7.81 25.11
N PRO A 118 20.54 -7.07 25.36
CA PRO A 118 20.43 -5.69 25.79
C PRO A 118 19.83 -4.81 24.69
N LEU A 119 19.01 -3.85 25.10
CA LEU A 119 18.33 -2.90 24.22
C LEU A 119 18.81 -1.48 24.52
N LYS A 120 19.06 -0.68 23.47
CA LYS A 120 19.40 0.73 23.62
C LYS A 120 18.86 1.54 22.45
N MET A 121 18.08 2.59 22.75
CA MET A 121 17.68 3.55 21.72
C MET A 121 18.82 4.54 21.45
N LYS A 122 19.17 4.70 20.17
CA LYS A 122 20.16 5.66 19.68
C LYS A 122 19.62 6.34 18.43
N ASP A 123 19.71 7.67 18.35
CA ASP A 123 19.20 8.45 17.22
C ASP A 123 17.72 8.17 16.89
N GLY A 124 16.92 7.82 17.91
CA GLY A 124 15.50 7.45 17.81
C GLY A 124 15.22 6.08 17.19
N ILE A 125 16.22 5.21 17.06
CA ILE A 125 16.07 3.83 16.59
C ILE A 125 16.53 2.89 17.71
N VAL A 126 15.77 1.83 17.97
CA VAL A 126 16.17 0.80 18.95
C VAL A 126 17.25 -0.10 18.34
N TYR A 127 18.40 -0.18 19.01
CA TYR A 127 19.45 -1.15 18.71
C TYR A 127 19.35 -2.32 19.68
N VAL A 128 19.43 -3.53 19.12
CA VAL A 128 19.46 -4.79 19.83
C VAL A 128 20.89 -5.29 19.84
N TYR A 129 21.36 -5.83 20.96
CA TYR A 129 22.71 -6.38 21.10
C TYR A 129 22.64 -7.83 21.57
N ASP A 130 23.52 -8.70 21.09
CA ASP A 130 23.50 -10.13 21.47
C ASP A 130 23.87 -10.36 22.94
N ASN A 131 24.77 -9.52 23.47
CA ASN A 131 25.28 -9.63 24.83
C ASN A 131 25.83 -8.29 25.36
N ALA A 132 26.20 -8.25 26.64
CA ALA A 132 26.75 -7.06 27.28
C ALA A 132 28.11 -6.62 26.70
N GLU A 133 28.91 -7.55 26.17
CA GLU A 133 30.19 -7.24 25.52
C GLU A 133 29.97 -6.50 24.20
N ALA A 134 29.05 -6.98 23.36
CA ALA A 134 28.64 -6.34 22.11
C ALA A 134 28.04 -4.95 22.34
N LEU A 135 27.31 -4.76 23.46
CA LEU A 135 26.85 -3.44 23.89
C LEU A 135 28.03 -2.51 24.21
N SER A 136 29.06 -3.02 24.90
CA SER A 136 30.26 -2.23 25.27
C SER A 136 31.11 -1.85 24.06
N GLU A 137 31.19 -2.74 23.06
CA GLU A 137 31.89 -2.51 21.78
C GLU A 137 31.02 -1.73 20.77
N ASN A 138 29.76 -1.45 21.11
CA ASN A 138 28.76 -0.84 20.24
C ASN A 138 28.59 -1.56 18.89
N ARG A 139 28.57 -2.90 18.93
CA ARG A 139 28.33 -3.80 17.80
C ARG A 139 26.90 -4.34 17.87
N PRO A 140 25.92 -3.70 17.21
CA PRO A 140 24.53 -4.14 17.27
C PRO A 140 24.31 -5.44 16.48
N HIS A 141 23.23 -6.14 16.83
CA HIS A 141 22.69 -7.27 16.07
C HIS A 141 22.26 -6.80 14.67
N ASP A 142 22.46 -7.64 13.66
CA ASP A 142 22.26 -7.28 12.26
C ASP A 142 20.78 -7.29 11.87
N LEU A 143 20.08 -6.20 12.16
CA LEU A 143 18.68 -6.00 11.83
C LEU A 143 18.57 -4.87 10.78
N PRO A 144 18.48 -5.18 9.48
CA PRO A 144 18.61 -4.20 8.42
C PRO A 144 17.42 -3.24 8.34
N TYR A 145 17.71 -1.95 8.16
CA TYR A 145 16.74 -0.89 7.89
C TYR A 145 17.43 0.21 7.04
N PRO A 146 16.69 1.02 6.26
CA PRO A 146 17.31 2.11 5.51
C PRO A 146 17.71 3.24 6.46
N ASP A 147 18.95 3.71 6.35
CA ASP A 147 19.39 4.89 7.07
C ASP A 147 18.67 6.17 6.59
N LEU A 148 18.79 7.23 7.38
CA LEU A 148 18.12 8.51 7.14
C LEU A 148 18.58 9.17 5.83
N GLU A 149 19.84 9.01 5.45
CA GLU A 149 20.41 9.63 4.25
C GLU A 149 19.88 8.94 3.00
N THR A 150 19.90 7.61 2.97
CA THR A 150 19.28 6.78 1.93
C THR A 150 17.80 7.15 1.77
N PHE A 151 17.04 7.23 2.86
CA PHE A 151 15.64 7.64 2.79
C PHE A 151 15.44 9.05 2.26
N ALA A 152 16.27 10.02 2.66
CA ALA A 152 16.18 11.39 2.16
C ALA A 152 16.50 11.48 0.65
N ILE A 153 17.47 10.70 0.16
CA ILE A 153 17.83 10.62 -1.27
C ILE A 153 16.66 10.00 -2.06
N ASP A 154 16.14 8.87 -1.60
CA ASP A 154 15.02 8.16 -2.23
C ASP A 154 13.76 9.03 -2.27
N LEU A 155 13.44 9.72 -1.17
CA LEU A 155 12.33 10.66 -1.09
C LEU A 155 12.50 11.82 -2.07
N SER A 156 13.71 12.40 -2.16
CA SER A 156 14.03 13.49 -3.08
C SER A 156 13.87 13.07 -4.53
N HIS A 157 14.19 11.83 -4.87
CA HIS A 157 14.01 11.30 -6.22
C HIS A 157 12.54 11.29 -6.65
N VAL A 158 11.65 10.77 -5.80
CA VAL A 158 10.20 10.74 -6.09
C VAL A 158 9.61 12.16 -6.10
N LEU A 159 10.07 13.04 -5.20
CA LEU A 159 9.64 14.44 -5.19
C LEU A 159 10.04 15.19 -6.47
N ALA A 160 11.25 14.99 -6.98
CA ALA A 160 11.70 15.58 -8.23
C ALA A 160 10.82 15.15 -9.41
N MET A 161 10.45 13.86 -9.49
CA MET A 161 9.54 13.34 -10.52
C MET A 161 8.13 13.94 -10.39
N ILE A 162 7.62 14.13 -9.17
CA ILE A 162 6.33 14.79 -8.95
C ILE A 162 6.38 16.27 -9.36
N ALA A 163 7.54 16.91 -9.36
CA ALA A 163 7.71 18.28 -9.83
C ALA A 163 7.83 18.37 -11.36
N ASP A 164 8.29 17.30 -12.02
CA ASP A 164 8.55 17.25 -13.45
C ASP A 164 7.29 17.46 -14.32
N GLY A 165 7.40 18.32 -15.33
CA GLY A 165 6.28 18.75 -16.17
C GLY A 165 5.80 17.68 -17.16
N PRO A 166 6.71 17.10 -17.96
CA PRO A 166 6.38 15.99 -18.85
C PRO A 166 5.82 14.77 -18.10
N ALA A 167 6.44 14.34 -16.99
CA ALA A 167 5.93 13.22 -16.19
C ALA A 167 4.50 13.47 -15.67
N LYS A 168 4.19 14.68 -15.21
CA LYS A 168 2.81 15.06 -14.84
C LYS A 168 1.84 14.91 -15.99
N THR A 169 2.20 15.42 -17.17
CA THR A 169 1.34 15.41 -18.35
C THR A 169 1.09 13.99 -18.82
N TYR A 170 2.15 13.18 -18.89
CA TYR A 170 2.09 11.76 -19.21
C TYR A 170 1.16 11.01 -18.26
N CYS A 171 1.44 11.05 -16.96
CA CYS A 171 0.66 10.32 -15.94
C CYS A 171 -0.81 10.77 -15.94
N HIS A 172 -1.07 12.09 -16.07
CA HIS A 172 -2.44 12.61 -16.13
C HIS A 172 -3.21 12.03 -17.32
N ARG A 173 -2.60 11.98 -18.51
CA ARG A 173 -3.24 11.41 -19.70
C ARG A 173 -3.42 9.89 -19.60
N ARG A 174 -2.43 9.15 -19.09
CA ARG A 174 -2.58 7.71 -18.80
C ARG A 174 -3.76 7.43 -17.86
N LEU A 175 -3.87 8.18 -16.77
CA LEU A 175 -4.98 8.07 -15.81
C LEU A 175 -6.34 8.38 -16.44
N ASN A 176 -6.41 9.36 -17.36
CA ASN A 176 -7.64 9.65 -18.11
C ASN A 176 -7.99 8.54 -19.10
N PHE A 177 -6.99 7.91 -19.73
CA PHE A 177 -7.20 6.73 -20.57
C PHE A 177 -7.71 5.54 -19.76
N LEU A 178 -7.16 5.29 -18.57
CA LEU A 178 -7.64 4.22 -17.67
C LEU A 178 -9.13 4.39 -17.33
N SER A 179 -9.52 5.61 -16.93
CA SER A 179 -10.91 5.93 -16.63
C SER A 179 -11.83 5.76 -17.84
N SER A 180 -11.42 6.30 -19.00
CA SER A 180 -12.21 6.23 -20.25
C SER A 180 -12.33 4.79 -20.76
N LYS A 181 -11.26 4.01 -20.65
CA LYS A 181 -11.24 2.59 -21.03
C LYS A 181 -12.18 1.77 -20.13
N PHE A 182 -12.21 2.06 -18.83
CA PHE A 182 -13.12 1.37 -17.92
C PHE A 182 -14.58 1.73 -18.22
N HIS A 183 -14.85 3.00 -18.53
CA HIS A 183 -16.19 3.41 -18.95
C HIS A 183 -16.68 2.66 -20.20
N LEU A 184 -15.82 2.50 -21.21
CA LEU A 184 -16.14 1.69 -22.39
C LEU A 184 -16.31 0.21 -22.06
N HIS A 185 -15.49 -0.33 -21.14
CA HIS A 185 -15.64 -1.70 -20.65
C HIS A 185 -17.01 -1.91 -19.98
N GLU A 186 -17.44 -1.00 -19.12
CA GLU A 186 -18.77 -1.05 -18.49
C GLU A 186 -19.87 -1.07 -19.57
N MET A 187 -19.81 -0.15 -20.54
CA MET A 187 -20.81 -0.08 -21.62
C MET A 187 -20.93 -1.36 -22.44
N LEU A 188 -19.85 -2.11 -22.62
CA LEU A 188 -19.82 -3.32 -23.43
C LEU A 188 -20.08 -4.60 -22.63
N ASN A 189 -19.66 -4.64 -21.36
CA ASN A 189 -19.55 -5.88 -20.59
C ASN A 189 -20.38 -5.90 -19.30
N GLU A 190 -21.06 -4.83 -18.89
CA GLU A 190 -21.86 -4.79 -17.65
C GLU A 190 -22.86 -5.96 -17.56
N MET A 191 -23.57 -6.26 -18.65
CA MET A 191 -24.54 -7.36 -18.69
C MET A 191 -23.87 -8.73 -18.58
N ALA A 192 -22.65 -8.88 -19.09
CA ALA A 192 -21.88 -10.12 -18.99
C ALA A 192 -21.36 -10.32 -17.55
N GLU A 193 -20.82 -9.27 -16.92
CA GLU A 193 -20.43 -9.28 -15.50
C GLU A 193 -21.64 -9.63 -14.62
N LEU A 194 -22.80 -8.98 -14.84
CA LEU A 194 -24.02 -9.24 -14.09
C LEU A 194 -24.52 -10.68 -14.26
N LYS A 195 -24.36 -11.27 -15.45
CA LYS A 195 -24.71 -12.67 -15.70
C LYS A 195 -23.82 -13.62 -14.90
N GLU A 196 -22.51 -13.36 -14.80
CA GLU A 196 -21.60 -14.14 -13.96
C GLU A 196 -21.99 -14.06 -12.48
N LEU A 197 -22.29 -12.86 -11.98
CA LEU A 197 -22.74 -12.69 -10.59
C LEU A 197 -24.02 -13.48 -10.30
N LYS A 198 -25.01 -13.41 -11.19
CA LYS A 198 -26.28 -14.16 -11.06
C LYS A 198 -26.10 -15.68 -11.13
N SER A 199 -25.00 -16.17 -11.69
CA SER A 199 -24.68 -17.59 -11.72
C SER A 199 -24.27 -18.16 -10.34
N VAL A 200 -24.04 -17.29 -9.35
CA VAL A 200 -23.69 -17.64 -7.98
C VAL A 200 -24.84 -17.30 -7.02
N PRO A 201 -25.89 -18.15 -6.91
CA PRO A 201 -27.14 -17.81 -6.23
C PRO A 201 -27.02 -17.60 -4.71
N HIS A 202 -25.92 -18.02 -4.09
CA HIS A 202 -25.69 -17.91 -2.63
C HIS A 202 -24.67 -16.84 -2.24
N ARG A 203 -24.20 -16.03 -3.18
CA ARG A 203 -23.37 -14.85 -2.89
C ARG A 203 -23.96 -13.60 -3.52
N ASP A 204 -24.22 -12.64 -2.64
CA ASP A 204 -24.62 -11.29 -2.99
C ASP A 204 -23.78 -10.31 -2.14
N PHE A 205 -24.03 -9.02 -2.32
CA PHE A 205 -23.33 -7.98 -1.57
C PHE A 205 -23.37 -8.24 -0.05
N TYR A 206 -24.49 -8.68 0.53
CA TYR A 206 -24.61 -8.89 1.97
C TYR A 206 -23.71 -10.02 2.47
N ASN A 207 -23.55 -11.06 1.67
CA ASN A 207 -22.77 -12.25 2.02
C ASN A 207 -21.26 -12.12 1.75
N VAL A 208 -20.79 -11.08 1.04
CA VAL A 208 -19.36 -10.81 0.88
C VAL A 208 -18.79 -10.20 2.16
N ARG A 209 -17.61 -10.67 2.60
CA ARG A 209 -16.95 -10.15 3.81
C ARG A 209 -16.38 -8.77 3.53
N LYS A 210 -16.61 -7.84 4.47
CA LYS A 210 -15.99 -6.51 4.49
C LYS A 210 -15.23 -6.38 5.80
N VAL A 211 -14.05 -5.79 5.76
CA VAL A 211 -13.24 -5.55 6.95
C VAL A 211 -13.14 -4.05 7.18
N ARG A 212 -13.35 -3.63 8.43
CA ARG A 212 -13.03 -2.28 8.88
C ARG A 212 -11.51 -2.20 9.11
N ASN A 213 -10.81 -1.39 8.31
CA ASN A 213 -9.35 -1.36 8.28
C ASN A 213 -8.68 -0.30 9.18
N ARG A 214 -9.42 0.33 10.11
CA ARG A 214 -8.94 1.52 10.85
C ARG A 214 -9.22 1.48 12.35
N ASN A 215 -8.16 1.71 13.13
CA ASN A 215 -8.16 2.03 14.56
C ASN A 215 -7.03 3.03 14.84
N PHE A 216 -7.26 4.04 15.67
CA PHE A 216 -6.41 5.23 15.82
C PHE A 216 -5.28 5.08 16.85
N LEU A 217 -4.11 5.69 16.61
CA LEU A 217 -3.20 6.11 17.68
C LEU A 217 -2.25 7.29 17.33
N CYS A 218 -2.11 8.17 18.34
CA CYS A 218 -1.08 9.18 18.65
C CYS A 218 -1.35 10.68 18.40
N PHE A 219 -1.10 11.48 19.44
CA PHE A 219 -1.06 12.95 19.43
C PHE A 219 0.14 13.43 20.26
N SER A 220 1.28 13.73 19.64
CA SER A 220 2.56 14.08 20.28
C SER A 220 2.58 15.45 20.99
N ASP A 221 2.04 16.49 20.36
CA ASP A 221 2.09 17.89 20.84
C ASP A 221 1.44 18.08 22.22
N ILE A 222 0.37 17.32 22.44
CA ILE A 222 -0.38 17.36 23.70
C ILE A 222 0.48 16.83 24.85
N PHE A 223 1.31 15.80 24.60
CA PHE A 223 2.18 15.25 25.63
C PHE A 223 3.33 16.21 25.97
N LYS A 224 3.82 16.95 24.98
CA LYS A 224 4.88 17.94 25.20
C LYS A 224 4.39 19.20 25.91
N SER A 225 3.25 19.74 25.51
CA SER A 225 2.62 20.88 26.21
C SER A 225 2.29 20.57 27.68
N LYS A 226 1.94 19.30 27.97
CA LYS A 226 1.76 18.79 29.34
C LYS A 226 3.08 18.43 30.06
N LYS A 227 4.23 18.64 29.41
CA LYS A 227 5.59 18.31 29.91
C LYS A 227 5.77 16.84 30.30
N LEU A 228 5.00 15.94 29.68
CA LEU A 228 5.10 14.49 29.88
C LEU A 228 6.24 13.89 29.04
N VAL A 229 6.60 14.55 27.95
CA VAL A 229 7.67 14.14 27.02
C VAL A 229 8.59 15.33 26.78
N THR A 230 9.91 15.12 26.91
CA THR A 230 10.93 16.17 26.79
C THR A 230 11.39 16.40 25.35
N ASN A 231 11.53 15.33 24.57
CA ASN A 231 11.96 15.36 23.18
C ASN A 231 11.29 14.23 22.39
N PHE A 232 11.45 14.27 21.07
CA PHE A 232 10.85 13.27 20.18
C PHE A 232 11.38 11.85 20.44
N ALA A 233 12.67 11.70 20.77
CA ALA A 233 13.27 10.41 21.13
C ALA A 233 12.52 9.73 22.28
N LYS A 234 12.13 10.47 23.32
CA LYS A 234 11.42 9.87 24.45
C LYS A 234 10.02 9.36 24.07
N MET A 235 9.36 10.00 23.11
CA MET A 235 8.10 9.51 22.57
C MET A 235 8.30 8.17 21.84
N LEU A 236 9.31 8.09 20.95
CA LEU A 236 9.66 6.85 20.26
C LEU A 236 10.05 5.75 21.25
N GLU A 237 10.80 6.09 22.29
CA GLU A 237 11.21 5.17 23.36
C GLU A 237 9.98 4.59 24.06
N ASN A 238 9.02 5.43 24.45
CA ASN A 238 7.79 5.00 25.11
C ASN A 238 6.91 4.09 24.25
N ILE A 239 6.99 4.22 22.91
CA ILE A 239 6.23 3.39 21.97
C ILE A 239 6.98 2.08 21.71
N PHE A 240 8.24 2.14 21.32
CA PHE A 240 8.96 0.99 20.78
C PHE A 240 9.68 0.19 21.84
N LEU A 241 10.30 0.81 22.85
CA LEU A 241 11.10 0.07 23.83
C LEU A 241 10.31 -1.04 24.54
N PRO A 242 9.06 -0.82 25.03
CA PRO A 242 8.26 -1.88 25.63
C PRO A 242 7.93 -3.03 24.66
N LEU A 243 7.83 -2.74 23.36
CA LEU A 243 7.55 -3.75 22.33
C LEU A 243 8.78 -4.61 22.06
N PHE A 244 9.97 -4.02 22.06
CA PHE A 244 11.23 -4.75 21.97
C PHE A 244 11.47 -5.57 23.24
N GLU A 245 11.23 -5.02 24.42
CA GLU A 245 11.32 -5.75 25.70
C GLU A 245 10.40 -6.97 25.70
N ALA A 246 9.13 -6.80 25.32
CA ALA A 246 8.19 -7.93 25.21
C ALA A 246 8.51 -8.90 24.06
N THR A 247 9.34 -8.48 23.10
CA THR A 247 9.84 -9.34 22.03
C THR A 247 11.11 -10.07 22.44
N VAL A 248 11.96 -9.53 23.30
CA VAL A 248 13.20 -10.15 23.81
C VAL A 248 12.91 -11.06 25.00
N ASP A 249 12.09 -10.58 25.94
CA ASP A 249 11.67 -11.28 27.14
C ASP A 249 10.13 -11.33 27.26
N PRO A 250 9.48 -12.20 26.48
CA PRO A 250 8.04 -12.42 26.59
C PRO A 250 7.58 -12.90 27.97
N GLN A 251 8.46 -13.54 28.77
CA GLN A 251 8.11 -14.13 30.07
C GLN A 251 7.84 -13.07 31.14
N ASN A 252 8.58 -11.95 31.09
CA ASN A 252 8.35 -10.80 31.97
C ASN A 252 7.25 -9.86 31.45
N HIS A 253 6.81 -10.01 30.19
CA HIS A 253 5.79 -9.18 29.55
C HIS A 253 4.64 -10.01 28.94
N LYS A 254 4.12 -11.00 29.68
CA LYS A 254 3.18 -12.01 29.15
C LYS A 254 1.92 -11.41 28.51
N GLU A 255 1.27 -10.48 29.20
CA GLU A 255 0.04 -9.83 28.71
C GLU A 255 0.30 -9.05 27.42
N LEU A 256 1.40 -8.30 27.38
CA LEU A 256 1.80 -7.54 26.20
C LEU A 256 2.16 -8.48 25.05
N HIS A 257 2.87 -9.57 25.30
CA HIS A 257 3.18 -10.59 24.28
C HIS A 257 1.90 -11.18 23.67
N VAL A 258 0.94 -11.59 24.51
CA VAL A 258 -0.35 -12.12 24.04
C VAL A 258 -1.13 -11.06 23.25
N PHE A 259 -1.17 -9.82 23.73
CA PHE A 259 -1.79 -8.70 23.00
C PHE A 259 -1.15 -8.51 21.61
N LEU A 260 0.18 -8.53 21.53
CA LEU A 260 0.91 -8.33 20.29
C LEU A 260 0.68 -9.43 19.25
N LYS A 261 0.24 -10.64 19.65
CA LYS A 261 -0.22 -11.66 18.69
C LYS A 261 -1.41 -11.19 17.85
N TYR A 262 -2.26 -10.33 18.43
CA TYR A 262 -3.48 -9.83 17.80
C TYR A 262 -3.33 -8.47 17.13
N VAL A 263 -2.21 -7.77 17.38
CA VAL A 263 -1.89 -6.52 16.68
C VAL A 263 -1.40 -6.85 15.28
N SER A 264 -2.07 -6.31 14.27
CA SER A 264 -1.69 -6.52 12.86
C SER A 264 -0.81 -5.41 12.27
N GLY A 265 -0.80 -4.22 12.88
CA GLY A 265 -0.10 -3.08 12.31
C GLY A 265 -0.20 -1.79 13.12
N PHE A 266 0.62 -0.82 12.70
CA PHE A 266 0.69 0.52 13.27
C PHE A 266 0.03 1.52 12.33
N ASP A 267 -0.77 2.40 12.90
CA ASP A 267 -1.40 3.52 12.21
C ASP A 267 -0.99 4.81 12.92
N SER A 268 -0.34 5.72 12.20
CA SER A 268 0.03 7.04 12.71
C SER A 268 -1.03 8.05 12.31
N VAL A 269 -1.55 8.79 13.30
CA VAL A 269 -2.53 9.86 13.10
C VAL A 269 -2.00 11.19 13.60
N ASP A 270 -2.40 12.28 12.94
CA ASP A 270 -2.38 13.65 13.45
C ASP A 270 -3.28 14.52 12.56
N ASP A 271 -3.51 15.78 12.96
CA ASP A 271 -4.11 16.78 12.09
C ASP A 271 -3.14 17.14 10.95
N GLU A 272 -3.28 16.45 9.82
CA GLU A 272 -2.45 16.64 8.63
C GLU A 272 -2.50 18.07 8.07
N SER A 273 -3.49 18.89 8.44
CA SER A 273 -3.62 20.26 7.95
C SER A 273 -2.63 21.24 8.59
N LYS A 274 -2.05 20.88 9.74
CA LYS A 274 -1.03 21.70 10.40
C LYS A 274 0.25 21.70 9.57
N HIS A 275 0.69 22.89 9.20
CA HIS A 275 1.91 23.05 8.42
C HIS A 275 3.11 23.02 9.36
N SER A 276 4.07 22.15 9.08
CA SER A 276 5.41 22.24 9.66
C SER A 276 6.28 23.12 8.75
N ASP A 277 6.83 24.22 9.27
CA ASP A 277 7.72 25.11 8.50
C ASP A 277 9.04 24.42 8.09
N HIS A 278 9.40 23.32 8.76
CA HIS A 278 10.61 22.56 8.47
C HIS A 278 10.37 21.49 7.40
N MET A 279 11.07 21.58 6.26
CA MET A 279 11.11 20.45 5.32
C MET A 279 12.10 19.40 5.81
N PHE A 280 11.63 18.14 5.83
CA PHE A 280 12.46 17.00 6.16
C PHE A 280 13.68 16.89 5.22
N SER A 281 14.87 16.82 5.79
CA SER A 281 16.13 16.57 5.09
C SER A 281 17.08 15.71 5.94
N TYR A 282 18.15 15.18 5.35
CA TYR A 282 19.20 14.45 6.09
C TYR A 282 19.91 15.32 7.16
N ARG A 283 19.78 16.65 7.08
CA ARG A 283 20.30 17.60 8.07
C ARG A 283 19.30 17.92 9.19
N SER A 284 18.16 17.26 9.21
CA SER A 284 17.17 17.47 10.27
C SER A 284 17.77 17.10 11.62
N PRO A 285 17.38 17.81 12.71
CA PRO A 285 17.82 17.46 14.06
C PRO A 285 17.55 16.00 14.37
N LYS A 286 18.43 15.41 15.19
CA LYS A 286 18.21 14.05 15.70
C LYS A 286 17.01 14.03 16.67
N PRO A 287 16.35 12.86 16.88
CA PRO A 287 15.17 12.77 17.74
C PRO A 287 15.37 13.26 19.18
N ASP A 288 16.57 13.07 19.72
CA ASP A 288 16.97 13.52 21.06
C ASP A 288 17.18 15.04 21.14
N GLN A 289 17.57 15.65 20.02
CA GLN A 289 17.78 17.08 19.84
C GLN A 289 16.49 17.84 19.52
N TRP A 290 15.43 17.14 19.09
CA TRP A 290 14.12 17.73 18.79
C TRP A 290 13.39 18.15 20.07
N THR A 291 13.82 19.28 20.62
CA THR A 291 13.35 19.87 21.88
C THR A 291 12.47 21.09 21.67
N THR A 292 12.30 21.57 20.43
CA THR A 292 11.38 22.66 20.06
C THR A 292 9.92 22.30 20.31
N ASP A 293 9.09 23.29 20.66
CA ASP A 293 7.66 23.08 20.88
C ASP A 293 6.91 22.70 19.60
N ASP A 294 7.50 23.01 18.44
CA ASP A 294 6.96 22.62 17.14
C ASP A 294 7.07 21.11 16.90
N ASN A 295 6.00 20.56 16.34
CA ASN A 295 5.87 19.16 16.00
C ASN A 295 6.82 18.82 14.82
N PRO A 296 7.53 17.67 14.85
CA PRO A 296 8.30 17.22 13.70
C PRO A 296 7.46 17.08 12.42
N PRO A 297 8.06 17.29 11.23
CA PRO A 297 7.35 17.10 9.97
C PRO A 297 6.83 15.67 9.82
N TYR A 298 5.70 15.49 9.14
CA TYR A 298 5.09 14.16 9.02
C TYR A 298 6.03 13.11 8.39
N SER A 299 6.83 13.50 7.39
CA SER A 299 7.86 12.63 6.80
C SER A 299 8.89 12.14 7.82
N TYR A 300 9.21 12.94 8.84
CA TYR A 300 10.12 12.58 9.93
C TYR A 300 9.48 11.52 10.84
N TYR A 301 8.19 11.70 11.18
CA TYR A 301 7.41 10.68 11.90
C TYR A 301 7.38 9.36 11.14
N LEU A 302 6.99 9.40 9.86
CA LEU A 302 6.87 8.19 9.05
C LEU A 302 8.20 7.44 8.93
N PHE A 303 9.32 8.14 8.79
CA PHE A 303 10.64 7.51 8.75
C PHE A 303 10.98 6.80 10.07
N HIS A 304 10.90 7.48 11.20
CA HIS A 304 11.28 6.89 12.49
C HIS A 304 10.33 5.78 12.93
N MET A 305 9.03 5.92 12.64
CA MET A 305 8.05 4.84 12.86
C MET A 305 8.41 3.63 12.00
N TYR A 306 8.61 3.83 10.69
CA TYR A 306 8.98 2.78 9.76
C TYR A 306 10.27 2.07 10.17
N ALA A 307 11.34 2.81 10.49
CA ALA A 307 12.63 2.25 10.85
C ALA A 307 12.57 1.39 12.13
N ASN A 308 11.81 1.81 13.14
CA ASN A 308 11.65 1.01 14.35
C ASN A 308 10.74 -0.21 14.15
N ILE A 309 9.63 -0.07 13.40
CA ILE A 309 8.77 -1.21 13.01
C ILE A 309 9.60 -2.24 12.25
N MET A 310 10.51 -1.77 11.40
CA MET A 310 11.41 -2.59 10.62
C MET A 310 12.35 -3.43 11.48
N VAL A 311 13.13 -2.77 12.32
CA VAL A 311 14.06 -3.46 13.24
C VAL A 311 13.29 -4.44 14.13
N LEU A 312 12.10 -4.06 14.59
CA LEU A 312 11.22 -4.91 15.39
C LEU A 312 10.74 -6.13 14.59
N ASN A 313 10.30 -5.94 13.35
CA ASN A 313 9.82 -7.01 12.49
C ASN A 313 10.93 -8.02 12.17
N ASN A 314 12.15 -7.56 11.89
CA ASN A 314 13.28 -8.46 11.65
C ASN A 314 13.55 -9.34 12.89
N LEU A 315 13.62 -8.75 14.08
CA LEU A 315 13.81 -9.49 15.33
C LEU A 315 12.66 -10.48 15.60
N ARG A 316 11.41 -10.05 15.37
CA ARG A 316 10.23 -10.90 15.54
C ARG A 316 10.23 -12.06 14.54
N LYS A 317 10.62 -11.81 13.30
CA LYS A 317 10.72 -12.82 12.24
C LYS A 317 11.75 -13.88 12.57
N GLU A 318 12.94 -13.48 13.04
CA GLU A 318 14.00 -14.40 13.50
C GLU A 318 13.51 -15.31 14.64
N ARG A 319 12.64 -14.78 15.50
CA ARG A 319 12.01 -15.53 16.60
C ARG A 319 10.78 -16.35 16.19
N GLY A 320 10.35 -16.28 14.92
CA GLY A 320 9.10 -16.91 14.45
C GLY A 320 7.82 -16.29 15.04
N LEU A 321 7.87 -15.01 15.43
CA LEU A 321 6.73 -14.24 15.93
C LEU A 321 6.06 -13.45 14.79
N ASN A 322 4.81 -13.03 14.99
CA ASN A 322 4.08 -12.21 14.02
C ASN A 322 4.74 -10.84 13.81
N THR A 323 4.68 -10.32 12.60
CA THR A 323 5.18 -8.99 12.20
C THR A 323 4.04 -7.98 12.12
N PHE A 324 4.38 -6.69 12.08
CA PHE A 324 3.43 -5.59 12.02
C PHE A 324 3.53 -4.81 10.72
N GLN A 325 2.40 -4.54 10.10
CA GLN A 325 2.34 -3.68 8.90
C GLN A 325 2.25 -2.21 9.29
N PHE A 326 2.85 -1.32 8.50
CA PHE A 326 2.69 0.13 8.68
C PHE A 326 1.62 0.70 7.76
N ARG A 327 0.58 1.32 8.35
CA ARG A 327 -0.66 1.71 7.70
C ARG A 327 -1.13 3.12 8.11
N PRO A 328 -0.35 4.17 7.80
CA PRO A 328 -0.60 5.52 8.31
C PRO A 328 -1.85 6.17 7.71
N HIS A 329 -2.43 7.12 8.45
CA HIS A 329 -3.31 8.13 7.85
C HIS A 329 -2.49 9.04 6.98
N CYS A 330 -2.88 9.20 5.72
CA CYS A 330 -2.05 9.97 4.82
C CYS A 330 -2.85 10.59 3.69
N GLY A 331 -2.64 11.89 3.52
CA GLY A 331 -3.21 12.65 2.43
C GLY A 331 -4.71 12.89 2.57
N GLU A 332 -5.25 12.89 3.79
CA GLU A 332 -6.58 13.48 4.02
C GLU A 332 -6.55 14.99 3.80
N ALA A 333 -5.55 15.63 4.42
CA ALA A 333 -5.21 17.03 4.29
C ALA A 333 -3.69 17.19 4.16
N GLY A 334 -3.18 18.42 4.29
CA GLY A 334 -1.74 18.66 4.32
C GLY A 334 -0.98 18.62 2.99
N SER A 335 0.33 18.45 3.11
CA SER A 335 1.28 18.48 1.99
C SER A 335 1.30 17.17 1.20
N ILE A 336 1.60 17.28 -0.11
CA ILE A 336 1.79 16.09 -0.96
C ILE A 336 2.98 15.23 -0.49
N THR A 337 3.94 15.82 0.21
CA THR A 337 5.12 15.12 0.74
C THR A 337 4.74 13.98 1.69
N HIS A 338 3.61 14.08 2.39
CA HIS A 338 3.07 13.01 3.23
C HIS A 338 2.86 11.74 2.41
N LEU A 339 2.15 11.86 1.28
CA LEU A 339 1.82 10.75 0.40
C LEU A 339 3.04 10.16 -0.29
N VAL A 340 4.09 10.97 -0.51
CA VAL A 340 5.37 10.48 -1.06
C VAL A 340 6.10 9.63 -0.02
N SER A 341 6.20 10.13 1.22
CA SER A 341 6.81 9.37 2.31
C SER A 341 6.06 8.07 2.57
N ALA A 342 4.71 8.11 2.62
CA ALA A 342 3.89 6.92 2.77
C ALA A 342 4.00 5.97 1.58
N PHE A 343 4.14 6.47 0.34
CA PHE A 343 4.37 5.61 -0.83
C PHE A 343 5.66 4.77 -0.70
N LEU A 344 6.67 5.29 0.00
CA LEU A 344 7.89 4.52 0.26
C LEU A 344 7.71 3.57 1.44
N THR A 345 7.16 4.05 2.56
CA THR A 345 7.25 3.33 3.84
C THR A 345 6.03 2.48 4.19
N SER A 346 4.86 2.72 3.59
CA SER A 346 3.61 2.07 4.02
C SER A 346 3.20 0.88 3.16
N ASP A 347 2.56 -0.09 3.82
CA ASP A 347 1.85 -1.19 3.16
C ASP A 347 0.59 -0.68 2.47
N ASN A 348 -0.21 0.11 3.20
CA ASN A 348 -1.41 0.77 2.72
C ASN A 348 -1.63 2.11 3.45
N ILE A 349 -2.51 2.95 2.93
CA ILE A 349 -2.84 4.25 3.54
C ILE A 349 -4.32 4.39 3.87
N SER A 350 -4.61 5.23 4.87
CA SER A 350 -5.96 5.73 5.14
C SER A 350 -6.14 7.12 4.50
N HIS A 351 -7.33 7.38 3.94
CA HIS A 351 -7.77 8.58 3.21
C HIS A 351 -7.28 8.74 1.77
N GLY A 352 -6.03 9.17 1.54
CA GLY A 352 -5.49 9.37 0.19
C GLY A 352 -6.20 10.43 -0.67
N LEU A 353 -7.00 11.34 -0.10
CA LEU A 353 -7.76 12.35 -0.85
C LEU A 353 -6.89 13.24 -1.73
N ASN A 354 -5.72 13.63 -1.23
CA ASN A 354 -4.77 14.50 -1.90
C ASN A 354 -4.08 13.84 -3.11
N LEU A 355 -4.22 12.53 -3.32
CA LEU A 355 -3.73 11.88 -4.55
C LEU A 355 -4.35 12.50 -5.81
N LYS A 356 -5.58 13.03 -5.73
CA LYS A 356 -6.22 13.73 -6.85
C LYS A 356 -5.46 14.97 -7.32
N LYS A 357 -4.57 15.52 -6.49
CA LYS A 357 -3.75 16.70 -6.79
C LYS A 357 -2.42 16.35 -7.49
N SER A 358 -2.02 15.07 -7.50
CA SER A 358 -0.76 14.63 -8.10
C SER A 358 -0.98 13.44 -9.05
N PRO A 359 -1.05 13.68 -10.37
CA PRO A 359 -1.21 12.62 -11.35
C PRO A 359 -0.07 11.59 -11.30
N VAL A 360 1.17 12.04 -11.08
CA VAL A 360 2.34 11.14 -10.98
C VAL A 360 2.16 10.17 -9.82
N LEU A 361 1.80 10.69 -8.63
CA LEU A 361 1.67 9.86 -7.45
C LEU A 361 0.43 8.96 -7.54
N GLN A 362 -0.70 9.46 -8.05
CA GLN A 362 -1.87 8.63 -8.32
C GLN A 362 -1.54 7.48 -9.28
N TYR A 363 -0.75 7.73 -10.31
CA TYR A 363 -0.33 6.70 -11.27
C TYR A 363 0.64 5.69 -10.65
N LEU A 364 1.56 6.11 -9.78
CA LEU A 364 2.41 5.21 -9.00
C LEU A 364 1.59 4.31 -8.06
N TYR A 365 0.59 4.85 -7.37
CA TYR A 365 -0.31 4.06 -6.52
C TYR A 365 -1.10 3.01 -7.33
N TYR A 366 -1.48 3.36 -8.56
CA TYR A 366 -2.06 2.41 -9.51
C TYR A 366 -1.05 1.35 -9.94
N LEU A 367 0.14 1.71 -10.41
CA LEU A 367 1.14 0.75 -10.90
C LEU A 367 1.63 -0.20 -9.81
N ALA A 368 1.80 0.28 -8.57
CA ALA A 368 2.19 -0.54 -7.44
C ALA A 368 0.99 -1.22 -6.73
N GLN A 369 -0.25 -0.94 -7.16
CA GLN A 369 -1.49 -1.41 -6.55
C GLN A 369 -1.53 -1.22 -5.03
N VAL A 370 -1.15 -0.02 -4.57
CA VAL A 370 -1.11 0.34 -3.13
C VAL A 370 -2.55 0.48 -2.61
N PRO A 371 -2.95 -0.24 -1.55
CA PRO A 371 -4.31 -0.14 -1.02
C PRO A 371 -4.58 1.21 -0.34
N ILE A 372 -5.79 1.73 -0.53
CA ILE A 372 -6.26 3.00 0.02
C ILE A 372 -7.60 2.75 0.71
N ALA A 373 -7.65 2.89 2.03
CA ALA A 373 -8.90 2.84 2.80
C ALA A 373 -9.49 4.26 2.92
N MET A 374 -10.67 4.47 2.37
CA MET A 374 -11.32 5.79 2.33
C MET A 374 -12.56 5.80 3.22
N SER A 375 -12.89 6.95 3.82
CA SER A 375 -14.07 7.11 4.68
C SER A 375 -14.95 8.29 4.22
N PRO A 376 -15.75 8.11 3.15
CA PRO A 376 -16.50 9.18 2.52
C PRO A 376 -17.45 9.98 3.44
N LEU A 377 -18.12 9.36 4.41
CA LEU A 377 -19.01 10.08 5.34
C LEU A 377 -18.25 10.95 6.35
N SER A 378 -17.14 10.45 6.87
CA SER A 378 -16.23 11.26 7.71
C SER A 378 -15.68 12.44 6.92
N ASN A 379 -15.17 12.16 5.73
CA ASN A 379 -14.65 13.15 4.81
C ASN A 379 -15.68 14.23 4.44
N ASN A 380 -16.95 13.84 4.25
CA ASN A 380 -18.08 14.75 4.06
C ASN A 380 -18.34 15.69 5.22
N SER A 381 -18.15 15.19 6.44
CA SER A 381 -18.42 15.96 7.65
C SER A 381 -17.31 16.98 7.95
N LEU A 382 -16.07 16.71 7.53
CA LEU A 382 -14.89 17.48 7.95
C LEU A 382 -14.19 18.27 6.84
N PHE A 383 -14.06 17.73 5.62
CA PHE A 383 -13.06 18.23 4.64
C PHE A 383 -13.61 18.52 3.25
N LEU A 384 -14.51 17.69 2.72
CA LEU A 384 -15.02 17.83 1.36
C LEU A 384 -16.41 17.25 1.21
N GLU A 385 -17.27 17.92 0.45
CA GLU A 385 -18.57 17.39 0.04
C GLU A 385 -18.49 15.96 -0.53
N TYR A 386 -19.44 15.11 -0.16
CA TYR A 386 -19.49 13.68 -0.54
C TYR A 386 -19.37 13.47 -2.05
N SER A 387 -20.02 14.32 -2.84
CA SER A 387 -20.01 14.27 -4.31
C SER A 387 -18.62 14.51 -4.92
N LYS A 388 -17.73 15.18 -4.20
CA LYS A 388 -16.35 15.51 -4.61
C LYS A 388 -15.32 14.52 -4.08
N ASN A 389 -15.74 13.49 -3.34
CA ASN A 389 -14.84 12.45 -2.87
C ASN A 389 -14.34 11.62 -4.07
N PRO A 390 -13.02 11.39 -4.19
CA PRO A 390 -12.46 10.79 -5.39
C PRO A 390 -12.54 9.26 -5.42
N LEU A 391 -13.15 8.59 -4.44
CA LEU A 391 -13.21 7.12 -4.36
C LEU A 391 -13.73 6.49 -5.64
N ARG A 392 -14.86 6.98 -6.18
CA ARG A 392 -15.43 6.47 -7.44
C ARG A 392 -14.44 6.63 -8.60
N GLU A 393 -13.81 7.80 -8.71
CA GLU A 393 -12.82 8.08 -9.76
C GLU A 393 -11.60 7.14 -9.63
N PHE A 394 -11.13 6.92 -8.41
CA PHE A 394 -10.00 6.03 -8.13
C PHE A 394 -10.34 4.58 -8.49
N LEU A 395 -11.55 4.11 -8.15
CA LEU A 395 -12.04 2.79 -8.55
C LEU A 395 -12.10 2.65 -10.08
N HIS A 396 -12.65 3.64 -10.79
CA HIS A 396 -12.75 3.59 -12.26
C HIS A 396 -11.36 3.55 -12.92
N LYS A 397 -10.40 4.29 -12.36
CA LYS A 397 -8.98 4.25 -12.77
C LYS A 397 -8.26 2.94 -12.42
N GLY A 398 -8.85 2.08 -11.57
CA GLY A 398 -8.28 0.80 -11.17
C GLY A 398 -7.31 0.87 -9.99
N LEU A 399 -7.37 1.93 -9.18
CA LEU A 399 -6.66 1.95 -7.90
C LEU A 399 -7.33 0.98 -6.90
N CYS A 400 -6.53 0.39 -6.04
CA CYS A 400 -6.98 -0.53 -4.99
C CYS A 400 -7.63 0.24 -3.84
N VAL A 401 -8.92 0.60 -3.99
CA VAL A 401 -9.68 1.32 -2.97
C VAL A 401 -10.56 0.40 -2.14
N SER A 402 -10.72 0.73 -0.85
CA SER A 402 -11.69 0.12 0.06
C SER A 402 -12.48 1.18 0.84
N LEU A 403 -13.68 0.82 1.30
CA LEU A 403 -14.51 1.66 2.17
C LEU A 403 -14.23 1.34 3.64
N SER A 404 -14.22 2.39 4.46
CA SER A 404 -14.03 2.34 5.91
C SER A 404 -14.90 3.40 6.58
N THR A 405 -15.17 3.23 7.87
CA THR A 405 -16.14 4.07 8.60
C THR A 405 -15.52 5.22 9.38
N ASP A 406 -14.20 5.26 9.50
CA ASP A 406 -13.52 6.20 10.39
C ASP A 406 -13.99 6.09 11.86
N ASP A 407 -14.78 7.07 12.33
CA ASP A 407 -15.48 7.12 13.62
C ASP A 407 -16.99 6.86 13.48
N PRO A 408 -17.46 5.59 13.55
CA PRO A 408 -18.88 5.24 13.48
C PRO A 408 -19.78 6.01 14.42
N MET A 409 -19.34 6.22 15.67
CA MET A 409 -20.16 6.88 16.68
C MET A 409 -20.40 8.37 16.37
N LEU A 410 -19.54 8.98 15.55
CA LEU A 410 -19.63 10.39 15.20
C LEU A 410 -20.39 10.61 13.89
N PHE A 411 -20.16 9.76 12.88
CA PHE A 411 -20.61 10.02 11.51
C PHE A 411 -21.77 9.16 11.01
N HIS A 412 -22.15 8.11 11.74
CA HIS A 412 -23.13 7.12 11.28
C HIS A 412 -24.37 7.11 12.16
N TYR A 413 -25.52 6.86 11.56
CA TYR A 413 -26.81 6.85 12.26
C TYR A 413 -27.40 5.45 12.41
N THR A 414 -26.89 4.47 11.65
CA THR A 414 -27.40 3.10 11.67
C THR A 414 -26.64 2.21 12.66
N LYS A 415 -27.22 1.05 12.98
CA LYS A 415 -26.57 0.01 13.81
C LYS A 415 -25.40 -0.68 13.09
N GLU A 416 -25.36 -0.60 11.76
CA GLU A 416 -24.36 -1.25 10.91
C GLU A 416 -23.61 -0.18 10.11
N PRO A 417 -22.69 0.58 10.74
CA PRO A 417 -22.08 1.77 10.16
C PRO A 417 -21.36 1.48 8.84
N LEU A 418 -20.64 0.35 8.76
CA LEU A 418 -19.97 -0.03 7.53
C LEU A 418 -20.96 -0.30 6.39
N MET A 419 -22.12 -0.92 6.69
CA MET A 419 -23.14 -1.16 5.67
C MET A 419 -23.79 0.14 5.19
N GLU A 420 -23.93 1.13 6.08
CA GLU A 420 -24.37 2.49 5.73
C GLU A 420 -23.41 3.19 4.76
N GLU A 421 -22.09 3.12 4.98
CA GLU A 421 -21.08 3.63 4.03
C GLU A 421 -21.27 3.02 2.63
N TYR A 422 -21.33 1.68 2.56
CA TYR A 422 -21.51 0.99 1.29
C TYR A 422 -22.85 1.32 0.61
N ALA A 423 -23.94 1.41 1.38
CA ALA A 423 -25.26 1.71 0.83
C ALA A 423 -25.34 3.13 0.26
N ILE A 424 -24.79 4.11 0.98
CA ILE A 424 -24.77 5.51 0.54
C ILE A 424 -23.84 5.67 -0.68
N ALA A 425 -22.66 5.05 -0.65
CA ALA A 425 -21.73 5.04 -1.79
C ALA A 425 -22.37 4.42 -3.03
N ALA A 426 -22.99 3.25 -2.90
CA ALA A 426 -23.66 2.58 -4.01
C ALA A 426 -24.78 3.43 -4.61
N GLN A 427 -25.61 4.04 -3.78
CA GLN A 427 -26.75 4.84 -4.22
C GLN A 427 -26.33 6.17 -4.87
N LEU A 428 -25.41 6.92 -4.24
CA LEU A 428 -25.01 8.25 -4.72
C LEU A 428 -24.10 8.19 -5.94
N TRP A 429 -23.16 7.23 -5.96
CA TRP A 429 -22.24 7.06 -7.09
C TRP A 429 -22.74 6.11 -8.16
N LYS A 430 -23.90 5.48 -7.95
CA LYS A 430 -24.50 4.50 -8.85
C LYS A 430 -23.55 3.32 -9.12
N LEU A 431 -22.91 2.81 -8.06
CA LEU A 431 -22.01 1.67 -8.18
C LEU A 431 -22.82 0.41 -8.46
N SER A 432 -22.33 -0.40 -9.41
CA SER A 432 -22.89 -1.72 -9.70
C SER A 432 -22.62 -2.68 -8.54
N THR A 433 -23.32 -3.83 -8.53
CA THR A 433 -23.04 -4.90 -7.57
C THR A 433 -21.60 -5.40 -7.70
N CYS A 434 -21.05 -5.45 -8.93
CA CYS A 434 -19.67 -5.87 -9.14
C CYS A 434 -18.68 -4.88 -8.52
N ASP A 435 -18.91 -3.57 -8.68
CA ASP A 435 -18.05 -2.51 -8.10
C ASP A 435 -18.01 -2.61 -6.59
N VAL A 436 -19.18 -2.76 -5.98
CA VAL A 436 -19.31 -2.87 -4.53
C VAL A 436 -18.60 -4.13 -4.01
N CYS A 437 -18.72 -5.26 -4.71
CA CYS A 437 -18.01 -6.49 -4.35
C CYS A 437 -16.50 -6.38 -4.59
N GLU A 438 -16.06 -5.63 -5.59
CA GLU A 438 -14.64 -5.32 -5.85
C GLU A 438 -14.03 -4.52 -4.68
N ILE A 439 -14.71 -3.46 -4.23
CA ILE A 439 -14.32 -2.67 -3.05
C ILE A 439 -14.25 -3.57 -1.80
N ALA A 440 -15.26 -4.43 -1.60
CA ALA A 440 -15.29 -5.35 -0.46
C ALA A 440 -14.15 -6.37 -0.50
N ARG A 441 -13.87 -6.96 -1.67
CA ARG A 441 -12.73 -7.86 -1.88
C ARG A 441 -11.40 -7.17 -1.53
N ASN A 442 -11.21 -5.95 -2.00
CA ASN A 442 -10.01 -5.16 -1.71
C ASN A 442 -9.87 -4.88 -0.21
N SER A 443 -10.99 -4.64 0.51
CA SER A 443 -10.95 -4.45 1.97
C SER A 443 -10.38 -5.67 2.72
N VAL A 444 -10.71 -6.89 2.28
CA VAL A 444 -10.19 -8.14 2.87
C VAL A 444 -8.71 -8.33 2.52
N LEU A 445 -8.30 -8.00 1.28
CA LEU A 445 -6.89 -8.07 0.88
C LEU A 445 -6.01 -7.12 1.72
N GLN A 446 -6.48 -5.89 1.93
CA GLN A 446 -5.83 -4.85 2.75
C GLN A 446 -5.83 -5.17 4.26
N SER A 447 -6.73 -6.04 4.72
CA SER A 447 -6.88 -6.33 6.14
C SER A 447 -5.66 -7.01 6.78
N GLY A 448 -5.61 -6.96 8.11
CA GLY A 448 -4.65 -7.71 8.93
C GLY A 448 -5.06 -9.14 9.25
N LEU A 449 -6.03 -9.71 8.52
CA LEU A 449 -6.49 -11.09 8.74
C LEU A 449 -5.38 -12.09 8.39
N SER A 450 -5.42 -13.25 9.06
CA SER A 450 -4.48 -14.34 8.82
C SER A 450 -4.62 -14.91 7.41
N HIS A 451 -3.58 -15.62 6.94
CA HIS A 451 -3.62 -16.31 5.64
C HIS A 451 -4.82 -17.27 5.52
N GLN A 452 -5.13 -18.01 6.59
CA GLN A 452 -6.24 -18.97 6.58
C GLN A 452 -7.60 -18.27 6.47
N GLU A 453 -7.80 -17.16 7.17
CA GLU A 453 -9.01 -16.35 7.04
C GLU A 453 -9.15 -15.74 5.65
N LYS A 454 -8.06 -15.17 5.09
CA LYS A 454 -8.07 -14.64 3.72
C LYS A 454 -8.37 -15.74 2.70
N LYS A 455 -7.80 -16.93 2.87
CA LYS A 455 -8.09 -18.11 2.04
C LYS A 455 -9.56 -18.53 2.13
N HIS A 456 -10.14 -18.48 3.33
CA HIS A 456 -11.55 -18.78 3.54
C HIS A 456 -12.47 -17.74 2.88
N PHE A 457 -12.14 -16.45 2.96
CA PHE A 457 -12.97 -15.35 2.45
C PHE A 457 -12.78 -15.06 0.96
N LEU A 458 -11.60 -15.29 0.39
CA LEU A 458 -11.25 -14.92 -0.98
C LEU A 458 -11.06 -16.11 -1.92
N GLY A 459 -10.76 -17.29 -1.37
CA GLY A 459 -10.47 -18.51 -2.11
C GLY A 459 -9.02 -18.98 -1.96
N ALA A 460 -8.76 -20.23 -2.38
CA ALA A 460 -7.47 -20.90 -2.19
C ALA A 460 -6.28 -20.18 -2.84
N ASN A 461 -6.52 -19.53 -3.97
CA ASN A 461 -5.48 -18.95 -4.83
C ASN A 461 -5.36 -17.43 -4.68
N TYR A 462 -5.91 -16.82 -3.62
CA TYR A 462 -6.03 -15.35 -3.50
C TYR A 462 -4.70 -14.56 -3.59
N LEU A 463 -3.56 -15.24 -3.41
CA LEU A 463 -2.22 -14.66 -3.56
C LEU A 463 -1.81 -14.45 -5.02
N LYS A 464 -2.42 -15.17 -5.96
CA LYS A 464 -2.23 -14.92 -7.39
C LYS A 464 -2.90 -13.62 -7.78
N ASP A 465 -2.36 -12.96 -8.80
CA ASP A 465 -2.98 -11.78 -9.39
C ASP A 465 -3.94 -12.18 -10.53
N GLY A 466 -4.82 -11.24 -10.90
CA GLY A 466 -5.77 -11.42 -12.00
C GLY A 466 -6.87 -12.48 -11.73
N PRO A 467 -7.44 -13.06 -12.80
CA PRO A 467 -8.54 -14.02 -12.70
C PRO A 467 -8.22 -15.26 -11.86
N GLU A 468 -6.97 -15.75 -11.92
CA GLU A 468 -6.54 -16.93 -11.17
C GLU A 468 -6.61 -16.73 -9.65
N GLY A 469 -6.46 -15.47 -9.21
CA GLY A 469 -6.52 -15.06 -7.81
C GLY A 469 -7.92 -14.74 -7.29
N ASN A 470 -8.95 -15.04 -8.07
CA ASN A 470 -10.33 -14.72 -7.72
C ASN A 470 -11.19 -15.98 -7.76
N ASP A 471 -11.87 -16.26 -6.65
CA ASP A 471 -12.97 -17.23 -6.62
C ASP A 471 -14.29 -16.46 -6.51
N ILE A 472 -15.02 -16.36 -7.63
CA ILE A 472 -16.32 -15.67 -7.68
C ILE A 472 -17.34 -16.24 -6.67
N ARG A 473 -17.21 -17.51 -6.28
CA ARG A 473 -18.09 -18.15 -5.27
C ARG A 473 -17.82 -17.64 -3.85
N ARG A 474 -16.72 -16.91 -3.66
CA ARG A 474 -16.28 -16.32 -2.40
C ARG A 474 -16.40 -14.81 -2.44
N THR A 475 -15.87 -14.18 -3.48
CA THR A 475 -15.75 -12.72 -3.60
C THR A 475 -16.95 -12.06 -4.24
N ASN A 476 -17.71 -12.80 -5.05
CA ASN A 476 -18.75 -12.28 -5.92
C ASN A 476 -18.27 -11.12 -6.81
N VAL A 477 -17.01 -11.18 -7.26
CA VAL A 477 -16.46 -10.29 -8.29
C VAL A 477 -16.38 -11.07 -9.59
N ALA A 478 -16.96 -10.53 -10.65
CA ALA A 478 -16.96 -11.15 -11.98
C ALA A 478 -15.52 -11.46 -12.42
N GLN A 479 -15.31 -12.63 -13.03
CA GLN A 479 -13.99 -12.96 -13.58
C GLN A 479 -13.61 -12.02 -14.72
N ILE A 480 -14.61 -11.57 -15.49
CA ILE A 480 -14.45 -10.56 -16.54
C ILE A 480 -13.84 -9.27 -15.97
N ARG A 481 -14.31 -8.83 -14.79
CA ARG A 481 -13.77 -7.66 -14.09
C ARG A 481 -12.29 -7.86 -13.74
N MET A 482 -11.96 -9.02 -13.18
CA MET A 482 -10.59 -9.35 -12.78
C MET A 482 -9.64 -9.45 -13.98
N ALA A 483 -10.12 -10.01 -15.09
CA ALA A 483 -9.37 -10.08 -16.33
C ALA A 483 -9.10 -8.69 -16.89
N TYR A 484 -10.13 -7.83 -16.98
CA TYR A 484 -9.99 -6.45 -17.42
C TYR A 484 -8.96 -5.68 -16.60
N ARG A 485 -9.04 -5.75 -15.26
CA ARG A 485 -8.11 -5.06 -14.35
C ARG A 485 -6.68 -5.53 -14.56
N HIS A 486 -6.47 -6.84 -14.61
CA HIS A 486 -5.14 -7.42 -14.75
C HIS A 486 -4.53 -7.17 -16.13
N GLU A 487 -5.26 -7.40 -17.21
CA GLU A 487 -4.79 -7.11 -18.58
C GLU A 487 -4.46 -5.63 -18.75
N THR A 488 -5.25 -4.73 -18.16
CA THR A 488 -4.99 -3.29 -18.21
C THR A 488 -3.75 -2.91 -17.41
N LEU A 489 -3.53 -3.49 -16.22
CA LEU A 489 -2.30 -3.26 -15.45
C LEU A 489 -1.06 -3.76 -16.20
N CYS A 490 -1.11 -4.97 -16.76
CA CYS A 490 -0.02 -5.54 -17.55
C CYS A 490 0.34 -4.66 -18.75
N ASN A 491 -0.67 -4.11 -19.45
CA ASN A 491 -0.42 -3.19 -20.57
C ASN A 491 0.21 -1.86 -20.11
N GLU A 492 -0.22 -1.29 -18.98
CA GLU A 492 0.42 -0.07 -18.46
C GLU A 492 1.87 -0.33 -18.04
N LEU A 493 2.16 -1.47 -17.42
CA LEU A 493 3.51 -1.87 -17.02
C LEU A 493 4.40 -2.17 -18.23
N SER A 494 3.85 -2.75 -19.31
CA SER A 494 4.63 -3.03 -20.51
C SER A 494 5.17 -1.75 -21.15
N PHE A 495 4.39 -0.67 -21.19
CA PHE A 495 4.89 0.62 -21.68
C PHE A 495 6.13 1.08 -20.90
N ILE A 496 6.08 1.00 -19.57
CA ILE A 496 7.20 1.41 -18.72
C ILE A 496 8.43 0.52 -18.95
N VAL A 497 8.25 -0.80 -19.03
CA VAL A 497 9.35 -1.76 -19.24
C VAL A 497 9.96 -1.63 -20.64
N ASP A 498 9.14 -1.47 -21.67
CA ASP A 498 9.60 -1.35 -23.06
C ASP A 498 10.47 -0.10 -23.24
N ALA A 499 10.11 1.00 -22.60
CA ALA A 499 10.89 2.24 -22.60
C ALA A 499 12.24 2.13 -21.87
N VAL A 500 12.33 1.28 -20.85
CA VAL A 500 13.60 1.03 -20.15
C VAL A 500 14.50 0.09 -20.95
N LYS A 501 13.91 -0.88 -21.66
CA LYS A 501 14.66 -1.83 -22.49
C LYS A 501 15.17 -1.23 -23.81
N SER A 502 14.44 -0.31 -24.42
CA SER A 502 14.84 0.31 -25.71
C SER A 502 16.22 0.97 -25.66
N GLU A 503 16.63 1.49 -24.50
CA GLU A 503 17.97 2.05 -24.32
C GLU A 503 19.07 1.02 -24.09
N THR A 504 18.81 -0.06 -23.35
CA THR A 504 19.83 -1.10 -23.10
C THR A 504 20.32 -1.80 -24.38
N VAL A 505 19.59 -1.63 -25.49
CA VAL A 505 19.95 -2.13 -26.83
C VAL A 505 20.69 -1.07 -27.65
N ASN A 506 20.61 0.20 -27.26
CA ASN A 506 21.24 1.35 -27.93
C ASN A 506 22.55 1.81 -27.25
N GLU A 507 22.87 1.28 -26.07
CA GLU A 507 24.22 1.29 -25.45
C GLU A 507 25.01 0.03 -25.86
#